data_AF-A0A2Z7BF49-F1
#
_entry.id   AF-A0A2Z7BF49-F1
#
_cell.length_a   1.000
_cell.length_b   1.000
_cell.length_c   1.000
_cell.angle_alpha   90.00
_cell.angle_beta   90.00
_cell.angle_gamma   90.00
#
_symmetry.space_group_name_H-M   'P 1'
#
loop_
_entity.id
_entity.type
_entity.pdbx_description
1 polymer ?
#
loop_
_entity_poly.entity_id
_entity_poly.type
_entity_poly.pdbx_seq_one_letter_code
_entity_poly.pdbx_strand_id
1 'polypeptide(L)'
;MNPNLAFAISNGEPQFLEKSRHEYTNEDNKKANLDNVARDILYKTLDKNMFSKIKICANAKEIWEMLTQICEGNDETKENKLTVAQQKYESIKMKDGETMTEFDERFSAVVIELKSFGKEYSNRELTLKVMRALPREWDVKTMAMRESKDLNKLELHDLFANLKAYEFELETRTEAGPSTSQPTKALAATTTEQCSPSTSKTTDQLSDDVMSLFVKKFGKYLRRSYNPSTS
;
A
#
# COMPACT_ATOMS: atom_id res chain seq x y z
N MET A 1 -9.74 29.83 -20.51
CA MET A 1 -9.46 31.10 -21.19
C MET A 1 -10.07 32.22 -20.36
N ASN A 2 -9.35 33.30 -20.08
CA ASN A 2 -9.90 34.47 -19.39
C ASN A 2 -10.88 35.21 -20.31
N PRO A 3 -11.89 35.95 -19.77
CA PRO A 3 -12.70 36.85 -20.58
C PRO A 3 -11.78 37.86 -21.30
N ASN A 4 -12.24 38.43 -22.41
CA ASN A 4 -11.49 39.47 -23.11
C ASN A 4 -11.55 40.75 -22.26
N LEU A 5 -10.65 40.83 -21.29
CA LEU A 5 -10.54 41.91 -20.32
C LEU A 5 -9.85 43.12 -20.96
N ALA A 6 -10.50 44.27 -20.91
CA ALA A 6 -9.90 45.58 -21.09
C ALA A 6 -9.42 46.09 -19.73
N PHE A 7 -8.30 46.81 -19.77
CA PHE A 7 -7.77 47.53 -18.63
C PHE A 7 -8.40 48.93 -18.62
N ALA A 8 -9.14 49.27 -17.56
CA ALA A 8 -9.68 50.60 -17.36
C ALA A 8 -9.29 51.12 -15.97
N ILE A 9 -8.93 52.40 -15.89
CA ILE A 9 -8.70 53.07 -14.61
C ILE A 9 -9.96 53.88 -14.30
N SER A 10 -10.71 53.45 -13.28
CA SER A 10 -11.83 54.21 -12.73
C SER A 10 -11.51 54.54 -11.28
N ASN A 11 -11.51 55.83 -10.92
CA ASN A 11 -11.21 56.34 -9.58
C ASN A 11 -9.82 56.00 -9.00
N GLY A 12 -8.82 55.75 -9.85
CA GLY A 12 -7.43 55.48 -9.43
C GLY A 12 -7.13 54.01 -9.10
N GLU A 13 -8.11 53.11 -9.22
CA GLU A 13 -7.94 51.67 -9.05
C GLU A 13 -7.98 50.97 -10.44
N PRO A 14 -7.03 50.06 -10.74
CA PRO A 14 -7.09 49.26 -11.96
C PRO A 14 -8.28 48.30 -11.93
N GLN A 15 -9.28 48.54 -12.78
CA GLN A 15 -10.40 47.62 -13.01
C GLN A 15 -10.25 46.92 -14.36
N PHE A 16 -10.40 45.60 -14.30
CA PHE A 16 -10.45 44.75 -15.46
C PHE A 16 -11.91 44.57 -15.89
N LEU A 17 -12.32 45.29 -16.94
CA LEU A 17 -13.69 45.27 -17.47
C LEU A 17 -13.77 44.34 -18.67
N GLU A 18 -14.85 43.58 -18.79
CA GLU A 18 -15.10 42.77 -19.99
C GLU A 18 -15.33 43.69 -21.19
N LYS A 19 -14.53 43.53 -22.26
CA LYS A 19 -14.65 44.34 -23.49
C LYS A 19 -16.04 44.16 -24.09
N SER A 20 -16.62 45.26 -24.55
CA SER A 20 -17.83 45.18 -25.38
C SER A 20 -17.51 44.45 -26.69
N ARG A 21 -18.47 43.67 -27.21
CA ARG A 21 -18.32 42.91 -28.47
C ARG A 21 -17.90 43.79 -29.67
N HIS A 22 -18.15 45.09 -29.60
CA HIS A 22 -17.81 46.10 -30.61
C HIS A 22 -16.34 46.55 -30.55
N GLU A 23 -15.62 46.27 -29.46
CA GLU A 23 -14.21 46.59 -29.23
C GLU A 23 -13.29 45.38 -29.47
N TYR A 24 -13.86 44.28 -29.96
CA TYR A 24 -13.13 43.04 -30.17
C TYR A 24 -12.13 43.19 -31.30
N THR A 25 -10.87 42.88 -30.99
CA THR A 25 -9.84 42.70 -32.01
C THR A 25 -10.11 41.43 -32.83
N ASN A 26 -9.40 41.27 -33.96
CA ASN A 26 -9.44 40.02 -34.72
C ASN A 26 -9.05 38.79 -33.86
N GLU A 27 -8.19 38.97 -32.86
CA GLU A 27 -7.79 37.91 -31.93
C GLU A 27 -8.90 37.59 -30.93
N ASP A 28 -9.56 38.61 -30.38
CA ASP A 28 -10.72 38.45 -29.49
C ASP A 28 -11.87 37.68 -30.18
N ASN A 29 -12.12 37.98 -31.46
CA ASN A 29 -13.11 37.29 -32.29
C ASN A 29 -12.74 35.83 -32.57
N LYS A 30 -11.47 35.55 -32.91
CA LYS A 30 -10.98 34.17 -33.09
C LYS A 30 -11.14 33.36 -31.81
N LYS A 31 -10.79 33.95 -30.67
CA LYS A 31 -10.91 33.32 -29.35
C LYS A 31 -12.35 33.01 -28.97
N ALA A 32 -13.27 33.95 -29.19
CA ALA A 32 -14.70 33.73 -28.96
C ALA A 32 -15.27 32.63 -29.87
N ASN A 33 -14.84 32.58 -31.14
CA ASN A 33 -15.25 31.51 -32.05
C ASN A 33 -14.77 30.13 -31.58
N LEU A 34 -13.51 30.02 -31.16
CA LEU A 34 -12.96 28.76 -30.63
C LEU A 34 -13.69 28.30 -29.36
N ASP A 35 -14.02 29.23 -28.45
CA ASP A 35 -14.81 28.90 -27.26
C ASP A 35 -16.21 28.38 -27.64
N ASN A 36 -16.89 29.03 -28.59
CA ASN A 36 -18.20 28.57 -29.09
C ASN A 36 -18.13 27.17 -29.72
N VAL A 37 -17.10 26.90 -30.53
CA VAL A 37 -16.87 25.57 -31.12
C VAL A 37 -16.64 24.52 -30.04
N ALA A 38 -15.80 24.81 -29.05
CA ALA A 38 -15.55 23.91 -27.93
C ALA A 38 -16.82 23.65 -27.10
N ARG A 39 -17.63 24.68 -26.84
CA ARG A 39 -18.93 24.55 -26.16
C ARG A 39 -19.89 23.65 -26.94
N ASP A 40 -20.01 23.82 -28.25
CA ASP A 40 -20.89 23.02 -29.10
C ASP A 40 -20.48 21.54 -29.09
N ILE A 41 -19.19 21.25 -29.18
CA ILE A 41 -18.65 19.88 -29.07
C ILE A 41 -18.99 19.29 -27.69
N LEU A 42 -18.71 20.04 -26.62
CA LEU A 42 -19.00 19.59 -25.25
C LEU A 42 -20.50 19.36 -25.02
N TYR A 43 -21.38 20.18 -25.58
CA TYR A 43 -22.83 19.96 -25.42
C TYR A 43 -23.35 18.74 -26.19
N LYS A 44 -22.80 18.47 -27.38
CA LYS A 44 -23.22 17.33 -28.21
C LYS A 44 -22.84 15.98 -27.62
N THR A 45 -21.79 15.91 -26.81
CA THR A 45 -21.30 14.65 -26.22
C THR A 45 -22.01 14.27 -24.93
N LEU A 46 -22.88 15.13 -24.40
CA LEU A 46 -23.46 14.97 -23.07
C LEU A 46 -24.91 14.53 -23.10
N ASP A 47 -25.27 13.71 -22.11
CA ASP A 47 -26.66 13.32 -21.89
C ASP A 47 -27.47 14.48 -21.29
N LYS A 48 -28.81 14.33 -21.29
CA LYS A 48 -29.73 15.35 -20.78
C LYS A 48 -29.52 15.66 -19.29
N ASN A 49 -29.05 14.67 -18.51
CA ASN A 49 -28.82 14.82 -17.08
C ASN A 49 -27.60 15.72 -16.82
N MET A 50 -26.49 15.45 -17.50
CA MET A 50 -25.25 16.22 -17.39
C MET A 50 -25.41 17.65 -17.95
N PHE A 51 -26.11 17.77 -19.09
CA PHE A 51 -26.39 19.08 -19.70
C PHE A 51 -27.16 20.01 -18.75
N SER A 52 -28.12 19.48 -17.99
CA SER A 52 -28.92 20.27 -17.05
C SER A 52 -28.09 20.95 -15.94
N LYS A 53 -26.94 20.36 -15.58
CA LYS A 53 -26.05 20.82 -14.50
C LYS A 53 -25.05 21.88 -14.95
N ILE A 54 -24.67 21.88 -16.23
CA ILE A 54 -23.61 22.75 -16.77
C ILE A 54 -24.14 23.88 -17.67
N LYS A 55 -25.44 23.93 -17.94
CA LYS A 55 -26.06 24.95 -18.82
C LYS A 55 -25.82 26.40 -18.38
N ILE A 56 -25.44 26.60 -17.11
CA ILE A 56 -25.16 27.92 -16.52
C ILE A 56 -23.74 28.42 -16.80
N CYS A 57 -22.84 27.54 -17.28
CA CYS A 57 -21.45 27.88 -17.56
C CYS A 57 -21.34 28.82 -18.77
N ALA A 58 -20.58 29.90 -18.62
CA ALA A 58 -20.45 30.98 -19.60
C ALA A 58 -19.48 30.65 -20.74
N ASN A 59 -18.44 29.85 -20.49
CA ASN A 59 -17.41 29.50 -21.46
C ASN A 59 -17.07 28.00 -21.44
N ALA A 60 -16.32 27.51 -22.44
CA ALA A 60 -15.95 26.09 -22.54
C ALA A 60 -15.09 25.62 -21.36
N LYS A 61 -14.26 26.52 -20.80
CA LYS A 61 -13.42 26.20 -19.63
C LYS A 61 -14.29 25.88 -18.41
N GLU A 62 -15.29 26.70 -18.10
CA GLU A 62 -16.22 26.47 -16.99
C GLU A 62 -17.03 25.18 -17.17
N ILE A 63 -17.46 24.89 -18.41
CA ILE A 63 -18.12 23.62 -18.73
C ILE A 63 -17.19 22.45 -18.40
N TRP A 64 -15.94 22.53 -18.86
CA TRP A 64 -14.94 21.48 -18.63
C TRP A 64 -14.64 21.29 -17.14
N GLU A 65 -14.42 22.38 -16.38
CA GLU A 65 -14.20 22.33 -14.93
C GLU A 65 -15.39 21.72 -14.19
N MET A 66 -16.61 22.09 -14.55
CA MET A 66 -17.83 21.52 -13.95
C MET A 66 -18.00 20.03 -14.31
N LEU A 67 -17.67 19.63 -15.54
CA LEU A 67 -17.68 18.22 -15.94
C LEU A 67 -16.64 17.42 -15.17
N THR A 68 -15.43 17.95 -15.01
CA THR A 68 -14.38 17.35 -14.17
C THR A 68 -14.89 17.18 -12.74
N GLN A 69 -15.55 18.18 -12.17
CA GLN A 69 -16.14 18.12 -10.83
C GLN A 69 -17.26 17.07 -10.72
N ILE A 70 -18.12 16.92 -11.74
CA ILE A 70 -19.21 15.94 -11.71
C ILE A 70 -18.67 14.51 -11.88
N CYS A 71 -17.68 14.32 -12.76
CA CYS A 71 -17.11 13.00 -13.07
C CYS A 71 -16.14 12.50 -11.98
N GLU A 72 -15.29 13.37 -11.44
CA GLU A 72 -14.31 13.00 -10.41
C GLU A 72 -14.84 13.15 -8.98
N GLY A 73 -15.96 13.87 -8.83
CA GLY A 73 -16.46 14.38 -7.55
C GLY A 73 -15.90 15.78 -7.23
N ASN A 74 -16.64 16.56 -6.44
CA ASN A 74 -16.12 17.81 -5.90
C ASN A 74 -14.93 17.55 -4.95
N ASP A 75 -14.10 18.56 -4.71
CA ASP A 75 -12.93 18.42 -3.81
C ASP A 75 -13.31 17.84 -2.45
N GLU A 76 -14.50 18.20 -1.94
CA GLU A 76 -15.10 17.63 -0.73
C GLU A 76 -15.31 16.10 -0.82
N THR A 77 -15.74 15.57 -1.97
CA THR A 77 -15.86 14.12 -2.17
C THR A 77 -14.50 13.44 -2.16
N LYS A 78 -13.48 14.07 -2.76
CA LYS A 78 -12.10 13.56 -2.74
C LYS A 78 -11.53 13.56 -1.32
N GLU A 79 -11.76 14.65 -0.57
CA GLU A 79 -11.35 14.78 0.83
C GLU A 79 -12.05 13.77 1.75
N ASN A 80 -13.36 13.55 1.54
CA ASN A 80 -14.12 12.52 2.27
C ASN A 80 -13.58 11.11 1.99
N LYS A 81 -13.30 10.78 0.73
CA LYS A 81 -12.69 9.49 0.36
C LYS A 81 -11.31 9.30 0.98
N LEU A 82 -10.48 10.35 0.96
CA LEU A 82 -9.17 10.34 1.62
C LEU A 82 -9.31 10.10 3.13
N THR A 83 -10.24 10.80 3.78
CA THR A 83 -10.52 10.66 5.22
C THR A 83 -10.93 9.22 5.56
N VAL A 84 -11.82 8.63 4.76
CA VAL A 84 -12.23 7.22 4.94
C VAL A 84 -11.04 6.27 4.75
N ALA A 85 -10.22 6.47 3.71
CA ALA A 85 -9.03 5.65 3.48
C ALA A 85 -8.01 5.76 4.63
N GLN A 86 -7.83 6.97 5.18
CA GLN A 86 -6.98 7.19 6.36
C GLN A 86 -7.54 6.48 7.59
N GLN A 87 -8.86 6.52 7.82
CA GLN A 87 -9.49 5.78 8.90
C GLN A 87 -9.32 4.27 8.75
N LYS A 88 -9.46 3.72 7.53
CA LYS A 88 -9.17 2.31 7.24
C LYS A 88 -7.73 1.96 7.58
N TYR A 89 -6.78 2.80 7.15
CA TYR A 89 -5.36 2.63 7.48
C TYR A 89 -5.14 2.66 8.99
N GLU A 90 -5.72 3.62 9.70
CA GLU A 90 -5.49 3.76 11.13
C GLU A 90 -6.11 2.63 11.96
N SER A 91 -7.27 2.13 11.55
CA SER A 91 -7.98 1.03 12.20
C SER A 91 -7.49 -0.36 11.77
N ILE A 92 -6.59 -0.45 10.78
CA ILE A 92 -6.17 -1.75 10.25
C ILE A 92 -5.46 -2.58 11.34
N LYS A 93 -5.97 -3.79 11.51
CA LYS A 93 -5.40 -4.84 12.35
C LYS A 93 -5.52 -6.17 11.62
N MET A 94 -4.62 -7.09 11.94
CA MET A 94 -4.77 -8.48 11.56
C MET A 94 -6.00 -9.03 12.31
N LYS A 95 -6.85 -9.75 11.59
CA LYS A 95 -8.07 -10.34 12.15
C LYS A 95 -7.77 -11.71 12.75
N ASP A 96 -8.65 -12.18 13.63
CA ASP A 96 -8.54 -13.53 14.18
C ASP A 96 -8.70 -14.57 13.07
N GLY A 97 -7.76 -15.51 12.99
CA GLY A 97 -7.75 -16.58 11.98
C GLY A 97 -7.34 -16.14 10.57
N GLU A 98 -6.98 -14.88 10.39
CA GLU A 98 -6.40 -14.39 9.13
C GLU A 98 -4.94 -14.81 9.00
N THR A 99 -4.54 -15.22 7.79
CA THR A 99 -3.13 -15.53 7.49
C THR A 99 -2.33 -14.25 7.24
N MET A 100 -1.01 -14.31 7.42
CA MET A 100 -0.12 -13.19 7.11
C MET A 100 -0.22 -12.73 5.65
N THR A 101 -0.52 -13.66 4.72
CA THR A 101 -0.70 -13.33 3.30
C THR A 101 -1.97 -12.53 3.06
N GLU A 102 -3.10 -12.94 3.64
CA GLU A 102 -4.36 -12.17 3.55
C GLU A 102 -4.22 -10.78 4.20
N PHE A 103 -3.52 -10.71 5.33
CA PHE A 103 -3.26 -9.43 5.99
C PHE A 103 -2.39 -8.50 5.13
N ASP A 104 -1.32 -9.02 4.51
CA ASP A 104 -0.46 -8.28 3.57
C ASP A 104 -1.28 -7.71 2.39
N GLU A 105 -2.11 -8.54 1.76
CA GLU A 105 -2.96 -8.11 0.65
C GLU A 105 -3.92 -6.98 1.05
N ARG A 106 -4.59 -7.09 2.20
CA ARG A 106 -5.46 -6.02 2.70
C ARG A 106 -4.69 -4.75 3.05
N PHE A 107 -3.54 -4.89 3.68
CA PHE A 107 -2.70 -3.74 4.04
C PHE A 107 -2.22 -3.01 2.78
N SER A 108 -1.71 -3.76 1.80
CA SER A 108 -1.26 -3.25 0.51
C SER A 108 -2.39 -2.55 -0.26
N ALA A 109 -3.60 -3.12 -0.27
CA ALA A 109 -4.77 -2.50 -0.90
C ALA A 109 -5.09 -1.12 -0.30
N VAL A 110 -5.03 -0.98 1.03
CA VAL A 110 -5.27 0.29 1.72
C VAL A 110 -4.18 1.32 1.42
N VAL A 111 -2.92 0.90 1.36
CA VAL A 111 -1.79 1.79 0.99
C VAL A 111 -1.90 2.27 -0.45
N ILE A 112 -2.30 1.40 -1.38
CA ILE A 112 -2.54 1.76 -2.79
C ILE A 112 -3.71 2.74 -2.90
N GLU A 113 -4.81 2.51 -2.17
CA GLU A 113 -5.96 3.42 -2.11
C GLU A 113 -5.53 4.82 -1.62
N LEU A 114 -4.77 4.90 -0.54
CA LEU A 114 -4.22 6.17 -0.03
C LEU A 114 -3.32 6.89 -1.03
N LYS A 115 -2.43 6.14 -1.70
CA LYS A 115 -1.54 6.68 -2.72
C LYS A 115 -2.33 7.24 -3.91
N SER A 116 -3.44 6.61 -4.28
CA SER A 116 -4.34 7.12 -5.34
C SER A 116 -4.98 8.47 -5.00
N PHE A 117 -5.09 8.79 -3.71
CA PHE A 117 -5.54 10.10 -3.21
C PHE A 117 -4.39 11.06 -2.87
N GLY A 118 -3.15 10.74 -3.25
CA GLY A 118 -1.99 11.60 -3.03
C GLY A 118 -1.40 11.54 -1.61
N LYS A 119 -1.85 10.59 -0.77
CA LYS A 119 -1.28 10.38 0.57
C LYS A 119 -0.31 9.21 0.55
N GLU A 120 0.97 9.51 0.72
CA GLU A 120 2.04 8.52 0.80
C GLU A 120 2.61 8.43 2.22
N TYR A 121 3.10 7.25 2.58
CA TYR A 121 3.80 6.96 3.83
C TYR A 121 5.18 6.42 3.52
N SER A 122 6.16 6.77 4.34
CA SER A 122 7.50 6.20 4.25
C SER A 122 7.48 4.70 4.60
N ASN A 123 8.45 3.94 4.06
CA ASN A 123 8.61 2.52 4.40
C ASN A 123 8.71 2.26 5.91
N ARG A 124 9.35 3.18 6.64
CA ARG A 124 9.44 3.13 8.10
C ARG A 124 8.07 3.26 8.77
N GLU A 125 7.24 4.20 8.32
CA GLU A 125 5.88 4.38 8.85
C GLU A 125 5.03 3.14 8.59
N LEU A 126 5.07 2.61 7.37
CA LEU A 126 4.36 1.39 6.99
C LEU A 126 4.82 0.19 7.81
N THR A 127 6.13 0.00 7.98
CA THR A 127 6.72 -1.07 8.80
C THR A 127 6.25 -0.98 10.25
N LEU A 128 6.32 0.21 10.85
CA LEU A 128 5.85 0.42 12.22
C LEU A 128 4.34 0.26 12.35
N LYS A 129 3.57 0.53 11.29
CA LYS A 129 2.13 0.31 11.27
C LYS A 129 1.80 -1.17 11.27
N VAL A 130 2.43 -1.95 10.39
CA VAL A 130 2.29 -3.42 10.35
C VAL A 130 2.62 -4.02 11.71
N MET A 131 3.79 -3.71 12.29
CA MET A 131 4.19 -4.24 13.60
C MET A 131 3.18 -3.94 14.72
N ARG A 132 2.50 -2.79 14.68
CA ARG A 132 1.47 -2.39 15.66
C ARG A 132 0.09 -2.99 15.37
N ALA A 133 -0.15 -3.43 14.13
CA ALA A 133 -1.40 -4.01 13.67
C ALA A 133 -1.45 -5.53 13.87
N LEU A 134 -0.31 -6.16 14.17
CA LEU A 134 -0.24 -7.58 14.47
C LEU A 134 -0.80 -7.92 15.86
N PRO A 135 -1.32 -9.15 16.05
CA PRO A 135 -1.77 -9.66 17.33
C PRO A 135 -0.61 -9.82 18.34
N ARG A 136 -0.93 -9.91 19.64
CA ARG A 136 0.07 -9.96 20.72
C ARG A 136 1.01 -11.17 20.63
N GLU A 137 0.56 -12.24 19.99
CA GLU A 137 1.32 -13.45 19.73
C GLU A 137 2.59 -13.16 18.90
N TRP A 138 2.62 -12.03 18.18
CA TRP A 138 3.74 -11.58 17.37
C TRP A 138 4.69 -10.62 18.11
N ASP A 139 4.41 -10.26 19.37
CA ASP A 139 5.19 -9.26 20.12
C ASP A 139 6.67 -9.65 20.23
N VAL A 140 6.96 -10.91 20.53
CA VAL A 140 8.36 -11.40 20.65
C VAL A 140 9.10 -11.23 19.32
N LYS A 141 8.47 -11.60 18.21
CA LYS A 141 9.05 -11.51 16.87
C LYS A 141 9.27 -10.05 16.46
N THR A 142 8.28 -9.19 16.67
CA THR A 142 8.36 -7.76 16.32
C THR A 142 9.38 -7.01 17.18
N MET A 143 9.50 -7.35 18.46
CA MET A 143 10.54 -6.81 19.36
C MET A 143 11.95 -7.21 18.91
N ALA A 144 12.17 -8.51 18.63
CA ALA A 144 13.46 -8.98 18.13
C ALA A 144 13.85 -8.30 16.79
N MET A 145 12.88 -8.06 15.90
CA MET A 145 13.12 -7.33 14.66
C MET A 145 13.47 -5.86 14.89
N ARG A 146 12.86 -5.20 15.87
CA ARG A 146 13.18 -3.82 16.26
C ARG A 146 14.59 -3.68 16.82
N GLU A 147 15.06 -4.68 17.55
CA GLU A 147 16.39 -4.69 18.16
C GLU A 147 17.50 -5.07 17.17
N SER A 148 17.22 -5.97 16.22
CA SER A 148 18.23 -6.53 15.32
C SER A 148 18.30 -5.87 13.94
N LYS A 149 17.25 -5.17 13.49
CA LYS A 149 17.20 -4.56 12.16
C LYS A 149 17.14 -3.03 12.24
N ASP A 150 17.86 -2.38 11.33
CA ASP A 150 17.68 -0.96 11.07
C ASP A 150 16.34 -0.74 10.34
N LEU A 151 15.33 -0.32 11.10
CA LEU A 151 13.98 -0.07 10.56
C LEU A 151 13.96 1.03 9.49
N ASN A 152 15.01 1.84 9.35
CA ASN A 152 15.10 2.84 8.29
C ASN A 152 15.51 2.22 6.94
N LYS A 153 16.07 1.01 6.94
CA LYS A 153 16.51 0.28 5.74
C LYS A 153 15.66 -0.94 5.43
N LEU A 154 14.72 -1.27 6.31
CA LEU A 154 13.83 -2.42 6.13
C LEU A 154 12.70 -2.04 5.16
N GLU A 155 12.71 -2.68 3.99
CA GLU A 155 11.62 -2.55 3.03
C GLU A 155 10.37 -3.30 3.51
N LEU A 156 9.18 -2.78 3.16
CA LEU A 156 7.91 -3.36 3.58
C LEU A 156 7.75 -4.82 3.09
N HIS A 157 8.19 -5.10 1.87
CA HIS A 157 8.18 -6.44 1.31
C HIS A 157 9.03 -7.42 2.14
N ASP A 158 10.21 -7.00 2.58
CA ASP A 158 11.11 -7.86 3.37
C ASP A 158 10.57 -8.12 4.77
N LEU A 159 9.84 -7.15 5.34
CA LEU A 159 9.07 -7.35 6.57
C LEU A 159 8.04 -8.46 6.38
N PHE A 160 7.17 -8.35 5.38
CA PHE A 160 6.14 -9.36 5.13
C PHE A 160 6.72 -10.73 4.79
N ALA A 161 7.80 -10.80 4.00
CA ALA A 161 8.49 -12.05 3.72
C ALA A 161 9.01 -12.72 5.01
N ASN A 162 9.56 -11.94 5.94
CA ASN A 162 10.03 -12.46 7.22
C ASN A 162 8.89 -12.94 8.13
N LEU A 163 7.77 -12.22 8.13
CA LEU A 163 6.58 -12.57 8.92
C LEU A 163 5.92 -13.85 8.38
N LYS A 164 5.78 -14.00 7.06
CA LYS A 164 5.26 -15.21 6.40
C LYS A 164 6.15 -16.43 6.68
N ALA A 165 7.47 -16.27 6.64
CA ALA A 165 8.40 -17.34 6.99
C ALA A 165 8.23 -17.79 8.46
N TYR A 166 7.99 -16.84 9.36
CA TYR A 166 7.74 -17.14 10.77
C TYR A 166 6.38 -17.83 11.01
N GLU A 167 5.33 -17.41 10.29
CA GLU A 167 4.02 -18.09 10.31
C GLU A 167 4.16 -19.57 9.95
N PHE A 168 4.86 -19.85 8.84
CA PHE A 168 5.12 -21.22 8.39
C PHE A 168 5.91 -22.06 9.41
N GLU A 169 6.89 -21.45 10.09
CA GLU A 169 7.64 -22.08 11.18
C GLU A 169 6.80 -22.39 12.44
N LEU A 170 5.74 -21.60 12.70
CA LEU A 170 4.81 -21.86 13.80
C LEU A 170 3.89 -23.02 13.45
N GLU A 171 3.28 -23.00 12.25
CA GLU A 171 2.38 -24.05 11.77
C GLU A 171 3.07 -25.44 11.78
N THR A 172 4.30 -25.51 11.27
CA THR A 172 5.08 -26.75 11.25
C THR A 172 5.44 -27.30 12.63
N ARG A 173 5.49 -26.45 13.67
CA ARG A 173 5.69 -26.87 15.06
C ARG A 173 4.40 -27.34 15.73
N THR A 174 3.26 -26.74 15.40
CA THR A 174 1.94 -27.20 15.88
C THR A 174 1.52 -28.54 15.28
N GLU A 175 1.89 -28.84 14.03
CA GLU A 175 1.62 -30.15 13.42
C GLU A 175 2.56 -31.27 13.92
N ALA A 176 3.73 -30.89 14.43
CA ALA A 176 4.61 -31.79 15.17
C ALA A 176 4.16 -31.81 16.65
N GLY A 177 3.11 -32.59 16.95
CA GLY A 177 2.59 -32.74 18.33
C GLY A 177 3.67 -33.00 19.39
N PRO A 178 3.37 -32.79 20.69
CA PRO A 178 4.36 -32.77 21.75
C PRO A 178 5.15 -34.08 21.74
N SER A 179 6.41 -34.03 21.30
CA SER A 179 7.34 -35.13 21.49
C SER A 179 7.66 -35.21 22.97
N THR A 180 6.80 -35.94 23.67
CA THR A 180 7.06 -36.56 24.97
C THR A 180 8.27 -37.48 24.80
N SER A 181 9.47 -36.97 25.08
CA SER A 181 10.61 -37.69 25.69
C SER A 181 11.92 -36.95 25.40
N GLN A 182 12.28 -35.97 26.24
CA GLN A 182 13.68 -35.88 26.64
C GLN A 182 13.80 -36.62 27.96
N PRO A 183 14.57 -37.73 28.05
CA PRO A 183 15.01 -38.19 29.35
C PRO A 183 16.02 -37.17 29.86
N THR A 184 15.65 -36.48 30.94
CA THR A 184 16.59 -35.83 31.86
C THR A 184 17.66 -36.83 32.27
N LYS A 185 18.84 -36.77 31.65
CA LYS A 185 20.05 -37.32 32.25
C LYS A 185 20.66 -36.22 33.11
N ALA A 186 20.36 -36.29 34.41
CA ALA A 186 21.15 -35.65 35.43
C ALA A 186 22.58 -36.22 35.36
N LEU A 187 23.58 -35.37 35.12
CA LEU A 187 24.98 -35.67 35.38
C LEU A 187 25.38 -34.84 36.61
N ALA A 188 25.40 -35.48 37.77
CA ALA A 188 26.07 -34.93 38.95
C ALA A 188 27.57 -35.25 38.83
N ALA A 189 28.39 -34.21 38.98
CA ALA A 189 29.84 -34.23 38.82
C ALA A 189 30.57 -34.55 40.13
N THR A 190 31.69 -35.27 40.01
CA THR A 190 32.97 -35.11 40.74
C THR A 190 33.93 -36.10 40.07
N THR A 191 35.05 -35.75 39.45
CA THR A 191 36.26 -35.19 40.05
C THR A 191 37.20 -34.72 38.92
N THR A 192 37.95 -33.66 39.20
CA THR A 192 39.07 -33.03 38.46
C THR A 192 39.96 -33.96 37.62
N GLU A 193 40.26 -33.57 36.38
CA GLU A 193 41.56 -32.97 35.96
C GLU A 193 41.55 -32.52 34.48
N GLN A 194 42.44 -31.58 34.17
CA GLN A 194 42.54 -30.77 32.95
C GLN A 194 42.86 -31.57 31.67
N CYS A 195 42.34 -31.12 30.52
CA CYS A 195 43.11 -30.48 29.43
C CYS A 195 42.20 -30.23 28.21
N SER A 196 42.19 -29.00 27.68
CA SER A 196 41.55 -28.68 26.39
C SER A 196 42.26 -29.39 25.23
N PRO A 197 41.58 -29.66 24.10
CA PRO A 197 41.60 -28.68 23.02
C PRO A 197 40.26 -28.50 22.29
N SER A 198 40.13 -27.32 21.69
CA SER A 198 39.04 -26.81 20.87
C SER A 198 38.51 -27.78 19.81
N THR A 199 37.19 -27.78 19.59
CA THR A 199 36.63 -27.98 18.24
C THR A 199 35.41 -27.09 18.08
N SER A 200 35.64 -25.90 17.52
CA SER A 200 34.62 -25.07 16.90
C SER A 200 33.93 -25.88 15.81
N LYS A 201 32.63 -26.16 15.96
CA LYS A 201 31.83 -26.63 14.83
C LYS A 201 31.68 -25.46 13.87
N THR A 202 32.37 -25.54 12.74
CA THR A 202 32.32 -24.55 11.67
C THR A 202 30.92 -24.53 11.05
N THR A 203 30.51 -23.34 10.61
CA THR A 203 29.21 -23.02 9.98
C THR A 203 28.85 -23.92 8.80
N ASP A 204 29.84 -24.52 8.15
CA ASP A 204 29.65 -25.41 7.00
C ASP A 204 28.98 -26.74 7.38
N GLN A 205 29.20 -27.27 8.59
CA GLN A 205 28.56 -28.51 9.04
C GLN A 205 27.07 -28.32 9.37
N LEU A 206 26.69 -27.13 9.85
CA LEU A 206 25.29 -26.78 10.10
C LEU A 206 24.52 -26.63 8.77
N SER A 207 25.18 -26.13 7.72
CA SER A 207 24.60 -26.02 6.39
C SER A 207 24.33 -27.39 5.77
N ASP A 208 25.29 -28.32 5.85
CA ASP A 208 25.14 -29.67 5.28
C ASP A 208 24.04 -30.49 5.97
N ASP A 209 23.90 -30.39 7.29
CA ASP A 209 22.82 -31.06 8.02
C ASP A 209 21.43 -30.49 7.66
N VAL A 210 21.33 -29.17 7.48
CA VAL A 210 20.09 -28.50 7.06
C VAL A 210 19.75 -28.85 5.60
N MET A 211 20.74 -28.88 4.72
CA MET A 211 20.57 -29.28 3.31
C MET A 211 20.23 -30.77 3.19
N SER A 212 20.84 -31.62 4.01
CA SER A 212 20.52 -33.05 4.09
C SER A 212 19.08 -33.27 4.57
N LEU A 213 18.63 -32.51 5.57
CA LEU A 213 17.24 -32.51 6.04
C LEU A 213 16.27 -32.03 4.95
N PHE A 214 16.63 -30.99 4.20
CA PHE A 214 15.84 -30.46 3.10
C PHE A 214 15.70 -31.49 1.97
N VAL A 215 16.80 -32.07 1.49
CA VAL A 215 16.81 -33.10 0.44
C VAL A 215 16.00 -34.33 0.85
N LYS A 216 16.11 -34.75 2.12
CA LYS A 216 15.39 -35.91 2.66
C LYS A 216 13.88 -35.65 2.78
N LYS A 217 13.46 -34.43 3.14
CA LYS A 217 12.04 -34.02 3.15
C LYS A 217 11.49 -33.84 1.74
N PHE A 218 12.25 -33.23 0.83
CA PHE A 218 11.85 -33.00 -0.56
C PHE A 218 11.71 -34.31 -1.34
N GLY A 219 12.64 -35.26 -1.13
CA GLY A 219 12.52 -36.61 -1.69
C GLY A 219 11.31 -37.39 -1.16
N LYS A 220 10.89 -37.14 0.10
CA LYS A 220 9.67 -37.72 0.68
C LYS A 220 8.40 -37.13 0.08
N TYR A 221 8.41 -35.83 -0.24
CA TYR A 221 7.33 -35.15 -0.94
C TYR A 221 7.16 -35.67 -2.37
N LEU A 222 8.27 -35.76 -3.13
CA LEU A 222 8.24 -36.29 -4.51
C LEU A 222 7.78 -37.75 -4.58
N ARG A 223 8.15 -38.58 -3.60
CA ARG A 223 7.66 -39.97 -3.53
C ARG A 223 6.16 -40.05 -3.22
N ARG A 224 5.59 -39.03 -2.58
CA ARG A 224 4.17 -38.94 -2.25
C ARG A 224 3.34 -38.36 -3.39
N SER A 225 3.93 -37.49 -4.23
CA SER A 225 3.30 -36.93 -5.42
C SER A 225 3.36 -37.85 -6.65
N TYR A 226 4.24 -38.86 -6.67
CA TYR A 226 4.44 -39.77 -7.81
C TYR A 226 3.86 -41.20 -7.62
N ASN A 227 2.95 -41.40 -6.66
CA ASN A 227 2.10 -42.59 -6.62
C ASN A 227 0.64 -42.22 -6.93
N PRO A 228 0.26 -42.09 -8.22
CA PRO A 228 -1.14 -42.14 -8.61
C PRO A 228 -1.52 -43.62 -8.77
N SER A 229 -2.27 -44.18 -7.81
CA SER A 229 -3.07 -45.44 -7.82
C SER A 229 -3.02 -46.08 -6.42
N THR A 230 -4.07 -46.63 -5.79
CA THR A 230 -5.46 -46.95 -6.12
C THR A 230 -6.09 -47.50 -4.82
N SER A 231 -7.20 -46.91 -4.36
CA SER A 231 -8.39 -47.54 -3.76
C SER A 231 -9.26 -46.45 -3.13
#